data_AF-A0A7R7GLP0-F1
#
_entry.id   AF-A0A7R7GLP0-F1
#
_cell.length_a   1.000
_cell.length_b   1.000
_cell.length_c   1.000
_cell.angle_alpha   90.00
_cell.angle_beta   90.00
_cell.angle_gamma   90.00
#
_symmetry.space_group_name_H-M   'P 1'
#
loop_
_entity.id
_entity.type
_entity.pdbx_description
1 polymer ?
#
loop_
_entity_poly.entity_id
_entity_poly.type
_entity_poly.pdbx_seq_one_letter_code
_entity_poly.pdbx_strand_id
1 'polypeptide(L)'
;MKTRLLALSLCGTCLLGTSLTAQAVAYDVLWWDSTPSYSGQAPDSNRQAMSDYLTNFGGGGQFNSNYVSSETPGTLAAHLGANSYDVIVFDATSASAKFNAADITAIQNHYSSKSNLLLDGSLYIRSINYNSTTTFPGPNGATGGLTANEVYQLGLRGGGIMIGTDHSGFQTDANQVLGGLVTGAAFSGITYPSTDGVFYGQDLLNSLTAIAAVDVFNHWDSVDTQAIAATGAFTDFLGNSITLYSQVDVADEPGGGTKFSYISTSWQPGSGTTDVTDPNPGGGGNGTVPEPGTLLLLGAGLLAMRRAARTA
;
A
#
# COMPACT_ATOMS: atom_id res chain seq x y z
N MET A 1 -52.06 -31.40 -57.74
CA MET A 1 -51.66 -30.17 -57.02
C MET A 1 -51.90 -30.38 -55.53
N LYS A 2 -50.84 -30.50 -54.73
CA LYS A 2 -50.79 -30.09 -53.31
C LYS A 2 -49.34 -30.21 -52.81
N THR A 3 -48.99 -29.23 -52.01
CA THR A 3 -47.66 -28.67 -51.79
C THR A 3 -46.95 -29.34 -50.61
N ARG A 4 -45.62 -29.28 -50.65
CA ARG A 4 -44.64 -29.76 -49.66
C ARG A 4 -44.82 -29.17 -48.26
N LEU A 5 -44.31 -29.87 -47.24
CA LEU A 5 -43.56 -29.23 -46.14
C LEU A 5 -42.57 -30.25 -45.53
N LEU A 6 -41.28 -29.94 -45.69
CA LEU A 6 -40.12 -30.59 -45.08
C LEU A 6 -39.98 -30.00 -43.67
N ALA A 7 -39.98 -30.81 -42.62
CA ALA A 7 -39.62 -30.38 -41.28
C ALA A 7 -38.11 -30.55 -41.07
N LEU A 8 -37.40 -29.43 -41.01
CA LEU A 8 -35.97 -29.37 -40.66
C LEU A 8 -35.90 -29.22 -39.13
N SER A 9 -35.47 -30.27 -38.42
CA SER A 9 -35.21 -30.20 -36.97
C SER A 9 -33.78 -29.69 -36.75
N LEU A 10 -33.66 -28.46 -36.26
CA LEU A 10 -32.41 -27.86 -35.82
C LEU A 10 -32.18 -28.28 -34.35
N CYS A 11 -31.31 -29.25 -34.12
CA CYS A 11 -30.86 -29.62 -32.77
C CYS A 11 -29.84 -28.57 -32.33
N GLY A 12 -30.29 -27.59 -31.54
CA GLY A 12 -29.44 -26.56 -30.94
C GLY A 12 -28.59 -27.15 -29.82
N THR A 13 -27.28 -27.19 -30.02
CA THR A 13 -26.31 -27.48 -28.96
C THR A 13 -26.24 -26.29 -28.01
N CYS A 14 -26.84 -26.41 -26.82
CA CYS A 14 -26.59 -25.48 -25.71
C CYS A 14 -25.14 -25.65 -25.25
N LEU A 15 -24.23 -24.82 -25.77
CA LEU A 15 -22.93 -24.57 -25.14
C LEU A 15 -23.20 -23.81 -23.83
N LEU A 16 -23.29 -24.56 -22.72
CA LEU A 16 -23.08 -24.02 -21.39
C LEU A 16 -21.63 -23.55 -21.30
N GLY A 17 -21.39 -22.32 -21.72
CA GLY A 17 -20.13 -21.62 -21.47
C GLY A 17 -20.00 -21.41 -19.97
N THR A 18 -19.23 -22.27 -19.31
CA THR A 18 -18.68 -21.94 -17.99
C THR A 18 -17.76 -20.75 -18.20
N SER A 19 -18.26 -19.55 -17.89
CA SER A 19 -17.44 -18.36 -17.73
C SER A 19 -16.47 -18.63 -16.59
N LEU A 20 -15.30 -19.18 -16.91
CA LEU A 20 -14.15 -19.14 -16.04
C LEU A 20 -13.83 -17.65 -15.88
N THR A 21 -14.31 -17.04 -14.80
CA THR A 21 -13.82 -15.76 -14.35
C THR A 21 -12.35 -15.98 -14.02
N ALA A 22 -11.46 -15.52 -14.89
CA ALA A 22 -10.05 -15.44 -14.59
C ALA A 22 -9.94 -14.52 -13.36
N GLN A 23 -9.73 -15.12 -12.19
CA GLN A 23 -9.41 -14.36 -10.99
C GLN A 23 -8.09 -13.64 -11.29
N ALA A 24 -8.03 -12.33 -11.01
CA ALA A 24 -6.77 -11.61 -11.10
C ALA A 24 -5.73 -12.36 -10.24
N VAL A 25 -4.51 -12.50 -10.76
CA VAL A 25 -3.42 -13.11 -9.97
C VAL A 25 -3.18 -12.20 -8.77
N ALA A 26 -3.21 -12.77 -7.57
CA ALA A 26 -2.93 -12.04 -6.34
C ALA A 26 -1.52 -11.41 -6.43
N TYR A 27 -1.36 -10.19 -5.91
CA TYR A 27 -0.03 -9.59 -5.80
C TYR A 27 0.80 -10.38 -4.78
N ASP A 28 1.99 -10.82 -5.17
CA ASP A 28 2.93 -11.46 -4.24
C ASP A 28 3.58 -10.36 -3.38
N VAL A 29 3.35 -10.39 -2.08
CA VAL A 29 3.82 -9.36 -1.15
C VAL A 29 4.84 -9.96 -0.19
N LEU A 30 6.02 -9.37 -0.09
CA LEU A 30 6.93 -9.62 1.03
C LEU A 30 6.62 -8.62 2.13
N TRP A 31 6.24 -9.11 3.32
CA TRP A 31 6.27 -8.30 4.54
C TRP A 31 7.58 -8.60 5.26
N TRP A 32 8.54 -7.69 5.12
CA TRP A 32 9.83 -7.80 5.80
C TRP A 32 9.82 -6.98 7.08
N ASP A 33 9.95 -7.67 8.19
CA ASP A 33 10.00 -7.08 9.52
C ASP A 33 11.42 -7.12 10.09
N SER A 34 11.96 -5.95 10.44
CA SER A 34 13.25 -5.80 11.15
C SER A 34 13.10 -5.12 12.51
N THR A 35 11.87 -4.98 12.99
CA THR A 35 11.54 -4.28 14.24
C THR A 35 11.86 -5.15 15.46
N PRO A 36 12.66 -4.66 16.43
CA PRO A 36 12.89 -5.38 17.68
C PRO A 36 11.61 -5.54 18.50
N SER A 37 11.50 -6.60 19.31
CA SER A 37 10.29 -6.90 20.10
C SER A 37 9.95 -5.89 21.24
N TYR A 38 10.66 -4.75 21.37
CA TYR A 38 10.48 -3.68 22.39
C TYR A 38 9.73 -4.09 23.67
N SER A 39 10.32 -4.97 24.47
CA SER A 39 9.78 -5.38 25.79
C SER A 39 8.31 -5.83 25.78
N GLY A 40 7.83 -6.39 24.65
CA GLY A 40 6.46 -6.90 24.49
C GLY A 40 5.42 -5.88 24.04
N GLN A 41 5.80 -4.62 23.77
CA GLN A 41 4.89 -3.60 23.26
C GLN A 41 4.52 -3.83 21.78
N ALA A 42 5.48 -4.31 20.99
CA ALA A 42 5.28 -4.76 19.61
C ALA A 42 5.77 -6.22 19.50
N PRO A 43 4.98 -7.21 19.92
CA PRO A 43 5.34 -8.61 19.70
C PRO A 43 5.25 -8.95 18.20
N ASP A 44 6.10 -9.87 17.72
CA ASP A 44 6.10 -10.33 16.33
C ASP A 44 4.70 -10.75 15.84
N SER A 45 3.87 -11.34 16.71
CA SER A 45 2.51 -11.74 16.37
C SER A 45 1.62 -10.56 15.93
N ASN A 46 1.84 -9.36 16.49
CA ASN A 46 1.09 -8.17 16.06
C ASN A 46 1.55 -7.72 14.67
N ARG A 47 2.85 -7.81 14.39
CA ARG A 47 3.44 -7.44 13.10
C ARG A 47 3.00 -8.43 12.01
N GLN A 48 3.03 -9.72 12.32
CA GLN A 48 2.52 -10.77 11.46
C GLN A 48 1.02 -10.61 11.14
N ALA A 49 0.20 -10.17 12.11
CA ALA A 49 -1.23 -10.00 11.91
C ALA A 49 -1.59 -9.04 10.76
N MET A 50 -0.74 -8.06 10.45
CA MET A 50 -0.94 -7.17 9.30
C MET A 50 -0.72 -7.87 7.97
N SER A 51 0.33 -8.70 7.87
CA SER A 51 0.58 -9.54 6.69
C SER A 51 -0.53 -10.59 6.52
N ASP A 52 -0.94 -11.26 7.60
CA ASP A 52 -2.04 -12.21 7.59
C ASP A 52 -3.36 -11.55 7.17
N TYR A 53 -3.59 -10.30 7.58
CA TYR A 53 -4.75 -9.53 7.16
C TYR A 53 -4.78 -9.27 5.66
N LEU A 54 -3.64 -8.94 5.03
CA LEU A 54 -3.56 -8.80 3.57
C LEU A 54 -3.90 -10.11 2.87
N THR A 55 -3.33 -11.23 3.33
CA THR A 55 -3.61 -12.56 2.74
C THR A 55 -5.10 -12.93 2.81
N ASN A 56 -5.79 -12.54 3.88
CA ASN A 56 -7.21 -12.83 4.10
C ASN A 56 -8.15 -11.71 3.62
N PHE A 57 -7.61 -10.60 3.11
CA PHE A 57 -8.38 -9.41 2.77
C PHE A 57 -9.47 -9.72 1.74
N GLY A 58 -10.71 -9.29 2.01
CA GLY A 58 -11.86 -9.51 1.11
C GLY A 58 -12.23 -10.99 0.90
N GLY A 59 -11.82 -11.89 1.80
CA GLY A 59 -11.97 -13.34 1.63
C GLY A 59 -10.79 -14.01 0.92
N GLY A 60 -9.70 -13.27 0.71
CA GLY A 60 -8.45 -13.73 0.10
C GLY A 60 -8.39 -13.58 -1.41
N GLY A 61 -7.18 -13.80 -1.96
CA GLY A 61 -6.95 -13.79 -3.41
C GLY A 61 -6.64 -12.42 -4.03
N GLN A 62 -6.62 -11.34 -3.24
CA GLN A 62 -6.07 -10.05 -3.67
C GLN A 62 -4.56 -9.96 -3.46
N PHE A 63 -4.09 -10.46 -2.32
CA PHE A 63 -2.69 -10.48 -1.95
C PHE A 63 -2.26 -11.88 -1.51
N ASN A 64 -1.04 -12.26 -1.85
CA ASN A 64 -0.34 -13.40 -1.30
C ASN A 64 0.82 -12.86 -0.45
N SER A 65 0.55 -12.54 0.82
CA SER A 65 1.54 -11.92 1.70
C SER A 65 2.34 -12.98 2.45
N ASN A 66 3.67 -12.89 2.35
CA ASN A 66 4.62 -13.71 3.08
C ASN A 66 5.34 -12.85 4.12
N TYR A 67 5.12 -13.18 5.40
CA TYR A 67 5.77 -12.52 6.54
C TYR A 67 7.12 -13.16 6.86
N VAL A 68 8.16 -12.33 6.93
CA VAL A 68 9.49 -12.73 7.38
C VAL A 68 10.00 -11.71 8.40
N SER A 69 10.37 -12.19 9.58
CA SER A 69 10.99 -11.37 10.62
C SER A 69 12.46 -11.71 10.80
N SER A 70 13.33 -10.71 10.71
CA SER A 70 14.75 -10.85 10.99
C SER A 70 15.43 -9.50 11.23
N GLU A 71 16.14 -9.41 12.35
CA GLU A 71 17.03 -8.28 12.66
C GLU A 71 18.47 -8.50 12.17
N THR A 72 18.78 -9.66 11.57
CA THR A 72 20.16 -10.05 11.25
C THR A 72 20.57 -9.51 9.87
N PRO A 73 21.64 -8.68 9.78
CA PRO A 73 22.08 -8.16 8.49
C PRO A 73 22.49 -9.28 7.51
N GLY A 74 22.10 -9.14 6.25
CA GLY A 74 22.35 -10.07 5.14
C GLY A 74 21.23 -11.09 4.92
N THR A 75 20.29 -11.21 5.85
CA THR A 75 19.19 -12.18 5.73
C THR A 75 18.16 -11.77 4.68
N LEU A 76 17.90 -10.47 4.50
CA LEU A 76 17.04 -9.98 3.43
C LEU A 76 17.64 -10.31 2.06
N ALA A 77 18.94 -10.06 1.89
CA ALA A 77 19.64 -10.39 0.65
C ALA A 77 19.56 -11.89 0.31
N ALA A 78 19.76 -12.76 1.32
CA ALA A 78 19.63 -14.20 1.14
C ALA A 78 18.20 -14.60 0.75
N HIS A 79 17.18 -13.99 1.39
CA HIS A 79 15.77 -14.25 1.12
C HIS A 79 15.37 -13.83 -0.31
N LEU A 80 15.73 -12.61 -0.71
CA LEU A 80 15.48 -12.09 -2.06
C LEU A 80 16.32 -12.79 -3.15
N GLY A 81 17.40 -13.48 -2.77
CA GLY A 81 18.16 -14.33 -3.70
C GLY A 81 17.43 -15.60 -4.13
N ALA A 82 16.43 -16.05 -3.34
CA ALA A 82 15.65 -17.26 -3.61
C ALA A 82 14.19 -16.99 -3.99
N ASN A 83 13.72 -15.75 -3.82
CA ASN A 83 12.31 -15.40 -3.96
C ASN A 83 12.15 -14.09 -4.75
N SER A 84 10.98 -13.91 -5.36
CA SER A 84 10.59 -12.68 -6.05
C SER A 84 9.19 -12.26 -5.62
N TYR A 85 8.96 -10.97 -5.50
CA TYR A 85 7.69 -10.39 -5.07
C TYR A 85 7.25 -9.29 -6.02
N ASP A 86 5.97 -8.93 -6.00
CA ASP A 86 5.44 -7.76 -6.66
C ASP A 86 5.61 -6.50 -5.83
N VAL A 87 5.42 -6.60 -4.50
CA VAL A 87 5.56 -5.49 -3.55
C VAL A 87 6.41 -5.95 -2.36
N ILE A 88 7.30 -5.09 -1.87
CA ILE A 88 7.96 -5.29 -0.57
C ILE A 88 7.47 -4.21 0.39
N VAL A 89 6.95 -4.67 1.53
CA VAL A 89 6.58 -3.86 2.68
C VAL A 89 7.69 -3.98 3.72
N PHE A 90 8.26 -2.84 4.13
CA PHE A 90 9.25 -2.76 5.20
C PHE A 90 8.59 -2.27 6.48
N ASP A 91 8.38 -3.20 7.40
CA ASP A 91 8.11 -2.93 8.81
C ASP A 91 9.47 -2.83 9.52
N ALA A 92 10.11 -1.67 9.36
CA ALA A 92 11.49 -1.43 9.74
C ALA A 92 11.55 -0.28 10.75
N THR A 93 11.34 -0.60 12.02
CA THR A 93 11.23 0.40 13.08
C THR A 93 12.28 0.20 14.17
N SER A 94 13.44 0.81 13.97
CA SER A 94 14.57 0.73 14.88
C SER A 94 15.26 2.07 15.13
N ALA A 95 15.83 2.19 16.34
CA ALA A 95 16.82 3.21 16.68
C ALA A 95 18.25 2.85 16.19
N SER A 96 18.40 1.76 15.44
CA SER A 96 19.69 1.24 14.96
C SER A 96 19.56 0.68 13.54
N ALA A 97 20.64 0.70 12.77
CA ALA A 97 20.67 0.12 11.43
C ALA A 97 20.55 -1.43 11.48
N LYS A 98 19.70 -2.00 10.62
CA LYS A 98 19.43 -3.44 10.53
C LYS A 98 19.87 -4.08 9.22
N PHE A 99 20.11 -3.26 8.20
CA PHE A 99 20.49 -3.73 6.87
C PHE A 99 22.00 -3.58 6.66
N ASN A 100 22.63 -4.50 5.94
CA ASN A 100 24.01 -4.30 5.46
C ASN A 100 24.03 -3.95 3.96
N ALA A 101 25.23 -3.77 3.41
CA ALA A 101 25.39 -3.43 1.99
C ALA A 101 24.75 -4.47 1.04
N ALA A 102 24.79 -5.76 1.37
CA ALA A 102 24.19 -6.80 0.53
C ALA A 102 22.65 -6.70 0.53
N ASP A 103 22.05 -6.40 1.69
CA ASP A 103 20.62 -6.14 1.79
C ASP A 103 20.23 -4.93 0.93
N ILE A 104 20.94 -3.81 1.08
CA ILE A 104 20.69 -2.60 0.28
C ILE A 104 20.81 -2.89 -1.23
N THR A 105 21.83 -3.65 -1.66
CA THR A 105 21.95 -4.09 -3.06
C THR A 105 20.77 -4.96 -3.50
N ALA A 106 20.28 -5.86 -2.66
CA ALA A 106 19.11 -6.69 -3.00
C ALA A 106 17.83 -5.85 -3.14
N ILE A 107 17.65 -4.84 -2.30
CA ILE A 107 16.53 -3.88 -2.39
C ILE A 107 16.65 -3.06 -3.68
N GLN A 108 17.84 -2.55 -4.00
CA GLN A 108 18.12 -1.83 -5.26
C GLN A 108 17.81 -2.70 -6.49
N ASN A 109 18.17 -3.99 -6.46
CA ASN A 109 17.85 -4.93 -7.53
C ASN A 109 16.33 -5.12 -7.68
N HIS A 110 15.59 -5.27 -6.58
CA HIS A 110 14.13 -5.31 -6.62
C HIS A 110 13.57 -4.00 -7.20
N TYR A 111 14.03 -2.85 -6.71
CA TYR A 111 13.58 -1.54 -7.18
C TYR A 111 13.81 -1.34 -8.68
N SER A 112 14.93 -1.82 -9.22
CA SER A 112 15.22 -1.75 -10.67
C SER A 112 14.25 -2.55 -11.52
N SER A 113 13.63 -3.58 -10.96
CA SER A 113 12.75 -4.50 -11.69
C SER A 113 11.27 -4.16 -11.56
N LYS A 114 10.82 -3.75 -10.37
CA LYS A 114 9.40 -3.55 -10.06
C LYS A 114 9.11 -2.30 -9.22
N SER A 115 10.13 -1.59 -8.71
CA SER A 115 10.06 -0.35 -7.92
C SER A 115 9.05 -0.27 -6.77
N ASN A 116 8.28 -1.31 -6.44
CA ASN A 116 7.12 -1.29 -5.55
C ASN A 116 7.52 -1.48 -4.10
N LEU A 117 7.77 -0.38 -3.42
CA LEU A 117 8.28 -0.40 -2.04
C LEU A 117 7.37 0.43 -1.14
N LEU A 118 6.91 -0.19 -0.05
CA LEU A 118 6.27 0.50 1.05
C LEU A 118 7.27 0.59 2.20
N LEU A 119 7.76 1.79 2.48
CA LEU A 119 8.52 2.10 3.68
C LEU A 119 7.60 2.90 4.59
N ASP A 120 6.84 2.20 5.41
CA ASP A 120 5.83 2.84 6.23
C ASP A 120 6.17 2.68 7.71
N GLY A 121 6.74 3.75 8.27
CA GLY A 121 6.92 3.87 9.70
C GLY A 121 5.63 3.69 10.47
N SER A 122 4.46 4.05 9.91
CA SER A 122 3.19 3.93 10.64
C SER A 122 2.80 2.47 10.90
N LEU A 123 3.42 1.50 10.22
CA LEU A 123 3.27 0.07 10.52
C LEU A 123 3.63 -0.26 11.98
N TYR A 124 4.58 0.45 12.58
CA TYR A 124 4.88 0.26 13.98
C TYR A 124 3.75 0.72 14.90
N ILE A 125 3.21 1.93 14.71
CA ILE A 125 2.05 2.37 15.48
C ILE A 125 0.85 1.44 15.26
N ARG A 126 0.66 0.90 14.04
CA ARG A 126 -0.38 -0.09 13.72
C ARG A 126 -0.18 -1.43 14.46
N SER A 127 1.03 -1.73 14.95
CA SER A 127 1.40 -3.05 15.50
C SER A 127 1.75 -3.05 16.98
N ILE A 128 1.58 -1.92 17.69
CA ILE A 128 1.81 -1.83 19.14
C ILE A 128 0.54 -2.07 19.96
N ASN A 129 0.68 -2.76 21.09
CA ASN A 129 -0.35 -2.90 22.12
C ASN A 129 -0.32 -1.70 23.08
N TYR A 130 -0.48 -0.48 22.54
CA TYR A 130 -0.42 0.74 23.33
C TYR A 130 -1.80 1.18 23.83
N ASN A 131 -2.79 1.19 22.95
CA ASN A 131 -4.19 1.50 23.25
C ASN A 131 -5.12 0.85 22.21
N SER A 132 -6.44 1.02 22.35
CA SER A 132 -7.41 0.42 21.42
C SER A 132 -7.39 1.02 20.00
N THR A 133 -6.91 2.26 19.82
CA THR A 133 -6.84 2.92 18.50
C THR A 133 -5.57 2.54 17.72
N THR A 134 -4.53 2.08 18.41
CA THR A 134 -3.28 1.54 17.84
C THR A 134 -3.33 0.04 17.58
N THR A 135 -4.25 -0.69 18.22
CA THR A 135 -4.43 -2.12 17.97
C THR A 135 -4.96 -2.38 16.57
N PHE A 136 -4.22 -3.13 15.74
CA PHE A 136 -4.65 -3.55 14.41
C PHE A 136 -5.96 -4.37 14.43
N PRO A 137 -6.91 -4.19 13.49
CA PRO A 137 -6.88 -3.36 12.27
C PRO A 137 -7.34 -1.90 12.48
N GLY A 138 -7.27 -1.41 13.71
CA GLY A 138 -7.65 -0.05 14.08
C GLY A 138 -9.16 0.17 14.18
N PRO A 139 -9.58 1.40 14.55
CA PRO A 139 -10.99 1.77 14.62
C PRO A 139 -11.70 1.48 13.29
N ASN A 140 -12.83 0.78 13.35
CA ASN A 140 -13.64 0.39 12.18
C ASN A 140 -12.85 -0.34 11.06
N GLY A 141 -11.69 -0.94 11.38
CA GLY A 141 -10.82 -1.59 10.40
C GLY A 141 -10.01 -0.64 9.51
N ALA A 142 -9.97 0.66 9.84
CA ALA A 142 -9.39 1.68 8.98
C ALA A 142 -7.88 1.53 8.75
N THR A 143 -7.09 1.11 9.74
CA THR A 143 -5.64 0.94 9.54
C THR A 143 -5.32 -0.31 8.71
N GLY A 144 -6.12 -1.36 8.84
CA GLY A 144 -6.08 -2.50 7.94
C GLY A 144 -6.50 -2.13 6.52
N GLY A 145 -7.59 -1.38 6.36
CA GLY A 145 -8.03 -0.88 5.06
C GLY A 145 -7.03 0.07 4.40
N LEU A 146 -6.36 0.92 5.18
CA LEU A 146 -5.26 1.78 4.71
C LEU A 146 -4.11 0.92 4.18
N THR A 147 -3.65 -0.05 4.98
CA THR A 147 -2.59 -1.00 4.56
C THR A 147 -2.94 -1.70 3.25
N ALA A 148 -4.20 -2.15 3.09
CA ALA A 148 -4.66 -2.79 1.86
C ALA A 148 -4.67 -1.81 0.67
N ASN A 149 -5.12 -0.58 0.86
CA ASN A 149 -5.12 0.46 -0.17
C ASN A 149 -3.68 0.84 -0.60
N GLU A 150 -2.76 0.97 0.35
CA GLU A 150 -1.35 1.29 0.10
C GLU A 150 -0.66 0.20 -0.76
N VAL A 151 -0.78 -1.06 -0.34
CA VAL A 151 -0.21 -2.20 -1.07
C VAL A 151 -0.89 -2.39 -2.42
N TYR A 152 -2.21 -2.19 -2.50
CA TYR A 152 -2.95 -2.25 -3.76
C TYR A 152 -2.47 -1.20 -4.76
N GLN A 153 -2.25 0.05 -4.33
CA GLN A 153 -1.79 1.11 -5.23
C GLN A 153 -0.39 0.84 -5.79
N LEU A 154 0.52 0.30 -4.96
CA LEU A 154 1.84 -0.14 -5.42
C LEU A 154 1.70 -1.27 -6.46
N GLY A 155 0.97 -2.32 -6.12
CA GLY A 155 0.73 -3.46 -7.03
C GLY A 155 0.06 -3.04 -8.35
N LEU A 156 -0.97 -2.19 -8.28
CA LEU A 156 -1.74 -1.72 -9.44
C LEU A 156 -0.89 -0.87 -10.39
N ARG A 157 -0.03 -0.02 -9.84
CA ARG A 157 0.84 0.87 -10.64
C ARG A 157 2.03 0.11 -11.24
N GLY A 158 2.45 -0.98 -10.61
CA GLY A 158 3.61 -1.76 -11.05
C GLY A 158 4.94 -1.01 -10.92
N GLY A 159 4.96 0.05 -10.11
CA GLY A 159 6.14 0.79 -9.69
C GLY A 159 5.78 1.91 -8.71
N GLY A 160 6.69 2.21 -7.78
CA GLY A 160 6.66 3.42 -6.96
C GLY A 160 7.07 3.19 -5.52
N ILE A 161 7.50 4.26 -4.86
CA ILE A 161 7.83 4.26 -3.43
C ILE A 161 6.69 4.95 -2.69
N MET A 162 6.19 4.33 -1.64
CA MET A 162 5.37 4.98 -0.63
C MET A 162 6.14 5.06 0.67
N ILE A 163 6.08 6.23 1.32
CA ILE A 163 6.82 6.59 2.52
C ILE A 163 5.79 7.06 3.54
N GLY A 164 5.54 6.28 4.57
CA GLY A 164 4.65 6.65 5.67
C GLY A 164 5.45 6.84 6.96
N THR A 165 5.06 7.79 7.79
CA THR A 165 5.84 8.20 8.96
C THR A 165 5.10 7.98 10.28
N ASP A 166 5.87 7.89 11.35
CA ASP A 166 5.40 7.59 12.70
C ASP A 166 6.38 8.15 13.73
N HIS A 167 6.44 7.59 14.95
CA HIS A 167 7.37 7.97 16.00
C HIS A 167 8.82 8.19 15.52
N SER A 168 9.22 9.47 15.52
CA SER A 168 10.52 9.96 15.00
C SER A 168 11.75 9.20 15.50
N GLY A 169 11.72 8.71 16.74
CA GLY A 169 12.83 8.00 17.39
C GLY A 169 13.20 6.64 16.78
N PHE A 170 12.38 6.07 15.89
CA PHE A 170 12.56 4.69 15.41
C PHE A 170 12.65 4.57 13.88
N GLN A 171 13.19 5.60 13.22
CA GLN A 171 13.25 5.68 11.76
C GLN A 171 14.62 5.32 11.18
N THR A 172 15.54 4.72 11.95
CA THR A 172 16.96 4.59 11.54
C THR A 172 17.16 3.60 10.40
N ASP A 173 16.57 2.42 10.50
CA ASP A 173 16.64 1.36 9.49
C ASP A 173 15.72 1.65 8.29
N ALA A 174 14.54 2.23 8.49
CA ALA A 174 13.74 2.77 7.39
C ALA A 174 14.50 3.84 6.58
N ASN A 175 15.18 4.79 7.25
CA ASN A 175 16.05 5.76 6.59
C ASN A 175 17.27 5.12 5.91
N GLN A 176 17.75 3.98 6.41
CA GLN A 176 18.81 3.23 5.76
C GLN A 176 18.36 2.68 4.40
N VAL A 177 17.15 2.13 4.34
CA VAL A 177 16.56 1.66 3.07
C VAL A 177 16.28 2.83 2.14
N LEU A 178 15.61 3.88 2.63
CA LEU A 178 15.26 5.06 1.83
C LEU A 178 16.51 5.76 1.27
N GLY A 179 17.53 5.99 2.10
CA GLY A 179 18.77 6.61 1.67
C GLY A 179 19.57 5.78 0.66
N GLY A 180 19.39 4.45 0.65
CA GLY A 180 19.95 3.56 -0.37
C GLY A 180 19.24 3.64 -1.74
N LEU A 181 18.03 4.19 -1.78
CA LEU A 181 17.18 4.24 -2.98
C LEU A 181 16.98 5.65 -3.52
N VAL A 182 16.80 6.64 -2.65
CA VAL A 182 16.51 8.02 -2.99
C VAL A 182 17.44 8.90 -2.17
N THR A 183 18.56 9.30 -2.79
CA THR A 183 19.61 10.02 -2.06
C THR A 183 19.08 11.37 -1.57
N GLY A 184 19.23 11.62 -0.27
CA GLY A 184 18.79 12.87 0.38
C GLY A 184 17.34 12.87 0.86
N ALA A 185 16.53 11.86 0.52
CA ALA A 185 15.23 11.65 1.13
C ALA A 185 15.40 10.95 2.49
N ALA A 186 14.68 11.43 3.51
CA ALA A 186 14.68 10.84 4.84
C ALA A 186 13.40 11.21 5.60
N PHE A 187 12.96 10.31 6.48
CA PHE A 187 12.12 10.67 7.62
C PHE A 187 12.90 11.63 8.51
N SER A 188 12.27 12.74 8.90
CA SER A 188 12.96 13.80 9.66
C SER A 188 12.02 14.54 10.61
N GLY A 189 12.59 15.30 11.54
CA GLY A 189 11.81 16.17 12.42
C GLY A 189 10.95 15.43 13.46
N ILE A 190 10.24 16.22 14.25
CA ILE A 190 9.29 15.79 15.27
C ILE A 190 8.08 16.70 15.12
N THR A 191 6.90 16.11 14.96
CA THR A 191 5.61 16.79 14.81
C THR A 191 4.56 16.15 15.73
N TYR A 192 3.46 16.86 15.91
CA TYR A 192 2.32 16.60 16.77
C TYR A 192 1.04 16.83 15.93
N PRO A 193 0.45 15.80 15.31
CA PRO A 193 -0.67 15.96 14.40
C PRO A 193 -1.84 16.60 15.14
N SER A 194 -2.50 17.53 14.46
CA SER A 194 -3.72 18.18 14.93
C SER A 194 -4.85 17.96 13.93
N THR A 195 -6.07 18.34 14.29
CA THR A 195 -7.25 18.12 13.46
C THR A 195 -7.30 18.96 12.17
N ASP A 196 -6.34 19.84 11.90
CA ASP A 196 -6.26 20.58 10.62
C ASP A 196 -5.32 19.87 9.64
N GLY A 197 -5.89 19.07 8.77
CA GLY A 197 -5.15 18.33 7.76
C GLY A 197 -6.02 17.84 6.63
N VAL A 198 -5.39 17.33 5.58
CA VAL A 198 -6.10 16.73 4.45
C VAL A 198 -5.39 15.48 3.94
N PHE A 199 -6.18 14.52 3.48
CA PHE A 199 -5.78 13.51 2.52
C PHE A 199 -5.93 14.09 1.10
N TYR A 200 -4.92 13.89 0.25
CA TYR A 200 -4.97 14.29 -1.16
C TYR A 200 -5.39 13.12 -2.03
N GLY A 201 -6.37 13.37 -2.91
CA GLY A 201 -6.95 12.32 -3.74
C GLY A 201 -7.66 11.24 -2.91
N GLN A 202 -7.82 10.06 -3.52
CA GLN A 202 -8.61 8.97 -2.95
C GLN A 202 -7.85 7.64 -2.87
N ASP A 203 -6.58 7.62 -3.29
CA ASP A 203 -5.75 6.42 -3.37
C ASP A 203 -5.65 5.69 -2.02
N LEU A 204 -5.51 6.45 -0.93
CA LEU A 204 -5.40 5.91 0.43
C LEU A 204 -6.75 5.64 1.10
N LEU A 205 -7.82 6.35 0.70
CA LEU A 205 -9.11 6.29 1.38
C LEU A 205 -10.14 5.39 0.68
N ASN A 206 -9.96 5.06 -0.60
CA ASN A 206 -11.03 4.50 -1.41
C ASN A 206 -10.59 3.70 -2.66
N SER A 207 -9.38 3.13 -2.67
CA SER A 207 -8.88 2.44 -3.87
C SER A 207 -9.29 0.98 -3.98
N LEU A 208 -9.09 0.21 -2.91
CA LEU A 208 -9.54 -1.19 -2.80
C LEU A 208 -10.66 -1.32 -1.78
N THR A 209 -10.65 -0.49 -0.74
CA THR A 209 -11.71 -0.38 0.26
C THR A 209 -11.88 1.06 0.70
N ALA A 210 -13.13 1.41 1.00
CA ALA A 210 -13.46 2.70 1.59
C ALA A 210 -13.12 2.70 3.08
N ILE A 211 -12.39 3.71 3.54
CA ILE A 211 -12.08 3.96 4.97
C ILE A 211 -12.35 5.42 5.30
N ALA A 212 -12.75 5.70 6.54
CA ALA A 212 -12.96 7.07 7.00
C ALA A 212 -11.62 7.72 7.37
N ALA A 213 -11.44 8.98 6.96
CA ALA A 213 -10.21 9.72 7.24
C ALA A 213 -10.01 9.91 8.76
N VAL A 214 -11.09 10.18 9.49
CA VAL A 214 -11.05 10.38 10.95
C VAL A 214 -10.53 9.16 11.71
N ASP A 215 -10.80 7.94 11.24
CA ASP A 215 -10.34 6.72 11.91
C ASP A 215 -8.83 6.51 11.73
N VAL A 216 -8.27 6.93 10.59
CA VAL A 216 -6.82 6.97 10.35
C VAL A 216 -6.18 8.10 11.16
N PHE A 217 -6.80 9.27 11.20
CA PHE A 217 -6.28 10.40 11.97
C PHE A 217 -6.24 10.09 13.48
N ASN A 218 -7.32 9.52 14.04
CA ASN A 218 -7.37 9.10 15.44
C ASN A 218 -6.26 8.09 15.79
N HIS A 219 -5.82 7.28 14.82
CA HIS A 219 -4.68 6.39 14.99
C HIS A 219 -3.38 7.18 15.13
N TRP A 220 -3.11 8.13 14.22
CA TRP A 220 -1.90 8.95 14.31
C TRP A 220 -1.88 9.85 15.54
N ASP A 221 -2.99 10.51 15.88
CA ASP A 221 -3.14 11.36 17.08
C ASP A 221 -2.98 10.59 18.39
N SER A 222 -3.05 9.25 18.36
CA SER A 222 -2.95 8.42 19.55
C SER A 222 -1.53 8.15 20.06
N VAL A 223 -0.51 8.71 19.40
CA VAL A 223 0.88 8.69 19.89
C VAL A 223 1.50 10.08 19.90
N ASP A 224 2.45 10.27 20.82
CA ASP A 224 2.92 11.60 21.21
C ASP A 224 3.73 12.35 20.15
N THR A 225 4.41 11.65 19.22
CA THR A 225 5.20 12.30 18.18
C THR A 225 5.25 11.51 16.88
N GLN A 226 5.48 12.23 15.78
CA GLN A 226 5.56 11.71 14.43
C GLN A 226 6.73 12.40 13.71
N ALA A 227 7.36 11.72 12.76
CA ALA A 227 8.33 12.32 11.86
C ALA A 227 7.61 12.90 10.63
N ILE A 228 8.37 13.53 9.75
CA ILE A 228 7.92 14.11 8.48
C ILE A 228 8.38 13.18 7.36
N ALA A 229 7.45 12.76 6.50
CA ALA A 229 7.75 12.03 5.29
C ALA A 229 8.43 12.95 4.26
N ALA A 230 9.46 12.44 3.58
CA ALA A 230 10.18 13.21 2.57
C ALA A 230 9.27 13.58 1.38
N THR A 231 9.32 14.85 0.95
CA THR A 231 8.59 15.35 -0.23
C THR A 231 9.49 16.23 -1.10
N GLY A 232 9.13 16.40 -2.37
CA GLY A 232 9.87 17.20 -3.33
C GLY A 232 10.65 16.37 -4.35
N ALA A 233 11.57 17.03 -5.07
CA ALA A 233 12.34 16.44 -6.15
C ALA A 233 13.66 15.84 -5.63
N PHE A 234 13.95 14.61 -6.04
CA PHE A 234 15.15 13.87 -5.71
C PHE A 234 15.70 13.15 -6.95
N THR A 235 16.83 12.46 -6.74
CA THR A 235 17.39 11.51 -7.70
C THR A 235 17.39 10.13 -7.04
N ASP A 236 16.83 9.14 -7.75
CA ASP A 236 16.89 7.75 -7.29
C ASP A 236 18.29 7.15 -7.53
N PHE A 237 18.53 5.94 -7.02
CA PHE A 237 19.84 5.30 -7.10
C PHE A 237 20.26 4.98 -8.55
N LEU A 238 19.30 4.87 -9.47
CA LEU A 238 19.54 4.65 -10.90
C LEU A 238 19.93 5.94 -11.64
N GLY A 239 19.86 7.09 -10.96
CA GLY A 239 20.12 8.40 -11.55
C GLY A 239 18.90 9.05 -12.20
N ASN A 240 17.70 8.50 -12.01
CA ASN A 240 16.47 9.07 -12.54
C ASN A 240 15.92 10.15 -11.60
N SER A 241 15.29 11.18 -12.18
CA SER A 241 14.51 12.12 -11.38
C SER A 241 13.28 11.43 -10.81
N ILE A 242 13.07 11.59 -9.51
CA ILE A 242 11.88 11.12 -8.79
C ILE A 242 11.29 12.29 -8.00
N THR A 243 9.96 12.41 -7.97
CA THR A 243 9.27 13.39 -7.13
C THR A 243 8.43 12.65 -6.12
N LEU A 244 8.62 12.99 -4.84
CA LEU A 244 7.80 12.49 -3.74
C LEU A 244 6.70 13.51 -3.43
N TYR A 245 5.45 13.12 -3.64
CA TYR A 245 4.25 13.92 -3.45
C TYR A 245 3.60 13.57 -2.12
N SER A 246 3.21 14.58 -1.33
CA SER A 246 2.38 14.35 -0.16
C SER A 246 1.06 13.70 -0.55
N GLN A 247 0.68 12.67 0.20
CA GLN A 247 -0.66 12.07 0.18
C GLN A 247 -1.48 12.53 1.37
N VAL A 248 -0.84 12.95 2.46
CA VAL A 248 -1.49 13.45 3.67
C VAL A 248 -0.64 14.53 4.29
N ASP A 249 -1.24 15.71 4.50
CA ASP A 249 -0.63 16.81 5.24
C ASP A 249 -1.46 17.14 6.48
N VAL A 250 -0.80 17.28 7.63
CA VAL A 250 -1.45 17.61 8.90
C VAL A 250 -0.68 18.74 9.59
N ALA A 251 -1.40 19.69 10.17
CA ALA A 251 -0.82 20.79 10.95
C ALA A 251 -0.35 20.31 12.33
N ASP A 252 0.67 20.98 12.85
CA ASP A 252 1.28 20.70 14.17
C ASP A 252 0.47 21.23 15.37
N GLU A 253 -0.47 22.14 15.12
CA GLU A 253 -1.22 22.84 16.17
C GLU A 253 -2.72 22.98 15.80
N PRO A 254 -3.65 22.79 16.77
CA PRO A 254 -5.07 23.00 16.53
C PRO A 254 -5.41 24.42 16.09
N GLY A 255 -6.25 24.56 15.06
CA GLY A 255 -6.71 25.87 14.55
C GLY A 255 -5.87 26.45 13.42
N GLY A 256 -4.88 25.71 12.93
CA GLY A 256 -4.08 26.04 11.77
C GLY A 256 -2.63 26.38 12.11
N GLY A 257 -1.71 25.90 11.27
CA GLY A 257 -0.27 26.04 11.48
C GLY A 257 0.53 25.50 10.29
N THR A 258 1.84 25.32 10.48
CA THR A 258 2.68 24.64 9.49
C THR A 258 2.18 23.21 9.32
N LYS A 259 1.89 22.83 8.07
CA LYS A 259 1.51 21.47 7.72
C LYS A 259 2.72 20.65 7.31
N PHE A 260 2.75 19.41 7.76
CA PHE A 260 3.81 18.46 7.48
C PHE A 260 3.22 17.23 6.80
N SER A 261 4.00 16.60 5.93
CA SER A 261 3.59 15.41 5.20
C SER A 261 3.80 14.16 6.05
N TYR A 262 2.76 13.32 6.15
CA TYR A 262 2.79 12.09 6.94
C TYR A 262 2.89 10.83 6.07
N ILE A 263 2.30 10.89 4.88
CA ILE A 263 2.53 9.90 3.84
C ILE A 263 2.95 10.66 2.58
N SER A 264 3.98 10.20 1.91
CA SER A 264 4.34 10.64 0.56
C SER A 264 4.50 9.45 -0.38
N THR A 265 4.35 9.70 -1.67
CA THR A 265 4.55 8.67 -2.69
C THR A 265 5.27 9.21 -3.90
N SER A 266 5.88 8.33 -4.69
CA SER A 266 6.51 8.69 -5.96
C SER A 266 5.51 8.91 -7.11
N TRP A 267 4.21 8.98 -6.83
CA TRP A 267 3.18 9.31 -7.81
C TRP A 267 2.33 10.48 -7.32
N GLN A 268 1.81 11.24 -8.28
CA GLN A 268 0.95 12.36 -7.95
C GLN A 268 -0.39 11.85 -7.40
N PRO A 269 -0.89 12.39 -6.26
CA PRO A 269 -2.22 12.05 -5.78
C PRO A 269 -3.29 12.45 -6.80
N GLY A 270 -4.43 11.76 -6.74
CA GLY A 270 -5.62 12.15 -7.50
C GLY A 270 -6.14 13.55 -7.15
N SER A 271 -7.11 14.04 -7.91
CA SER A 271 -7.74 15.33 -7.62
C SER A 271 -8.62 15.29 -6.36
N GLY A 272 -8.70 16.43 -5.67
CA GLY A 272 -9.57 16.60 -4.51
C GLY A 272 -8.84 16.41 -3.19
N THR A 273 -9.52 16.77 -2.12
CA THR A 273 -9.02 16.67 -0.74
C THR A 273 -10.13 16.18 0.18
N THR A 274 -9.78 15.36 1.15
CA THR A 274 -10.66 14.92 2.22
C THR A 274 -10.09 15.40 3.55
N ASP A 275 -10.89 16.08 4.37
CA ASP A 275 -10.46 16.52 5.70
C ASP A 275 -10.07 15.32 6.55
N VAL A 276 -8.97 15.41 7.31
CA VAL A 276 -8.55 14.33 8.23
C VAL A 276 -9.58 14.01 9.30
N THR A 277 -10.54 14.91 9.54
CA THR A 277 -11.67 14.70 10.45
C THR A 277 -12.94 14.18 9.77
N ASP A 278 -12.92 13.91 8.45
CA ASP A 278 -14.09 13.42 7.72
C ASP A 278 -14.49 12.00 8.21
N PRO A 279 -15.71 11.82 8.75
CA PRO A 279 -16.18 10.54 9.24
C PRO A 279 -16.72 9.62 8.13
N ASN A 280 -16.82 10.09 6.89
CA ASN A 280 -17.41 9.33 5.80
C ASN A 280 -16.36 8.44 5.11
N PRO A 281 -16.56 7.10 5.06
CA PRO A 281 -15.67 6.23 4.34
C PRO A 281 -15.54 6.61 2.86
N GLY A 282 -14.31 6.66 2.36
CA GLY A 282 -13.99 7.04 0.98
C GLY A 282 -13.99 8.55 0.72
N GLY A 283 -14.16 9.38 1.75
CA GLY A 283 -14.12 10.85 1.69
C GLY A 283 -15.37 11.49 1.08
N GLY A 284 -15.61 12.77 1.42
CA GLY A 284 -16.78 13.58 1.03
C GLY A 284 -17.07 13.77 -0.48
N GLY A 285 -16.37 13.06 -1.36
CA GLY A 285 -16.66 12.98 -2.78
C GLY A 285 -16.97 11.55 -3.22
N ASN A 286 -18.25 11.16 -3.12
CA ASN A 286 -19.02 10.10 -3.85
C ASN A 286 -18.29 9.08 -4.76
N GLY A 287 -17.11 8.61 -4.41
CA GLY A 287 -16.45 7.52 -5.10
C GLY A 287 -16.99 6.23 -4.52
N THR A 288 -17.78 5.48 -5.28
CA THR A 288 -17.92 4.05 -5.00
C THR A 288 -16.60 3.40 -5.37
N VAL A 289 -16.00 2.60 -4.47
CA VAL A 289 -14.91 1.68 -4.85
C VAL A 289 -15.37 0.91 -6.10
N PRO A 290 -14.61 0.88 -7.20
CA PRO A 290 -14.97 0.04 -8.33
C PRO A 290 -15.06 -1.40 -7.84
N GLU A 291 -16.25 -2.01 -7.96
CA GLU A 291 -16.43 -3.44 -7.66
C GLU A 291 -15.31 -4.24 -8.37
N PRO A 292 -14.65 -5.21 -7.71
CA PRO A 292 -13.52 -5.95 -8.28
C PRO A 292 -13.79 -6.53 -9.68
N GLY A 293 -15.06 -6.82 -10.00
CA GLY A 293 -15.49 -7.29 -11.32
C GLY A 293 -15.47 -6.26 -12.46
N THR A 294 -15.48 -4.96 -12.15
CA THR A 294 -15.61 -3.89 -13.16
C THR A 294 -14.28 -3.63 -13.89
N LEU A 295 -13.15 -3.72 -13.18
CA LEU A 295 -11.80 -3.59 -13.77
C LEU A 295 -11.47 -4.75 -14.73
N LEU A 296 -11.98 -5.95 -14.42
CA LEU A 296 -11.81 -7.16 -15.23
C LEU A 296 -12.51 -7.06 -16.60
N LEU A 297 -13.66 -6.39 -16.66
CA LEU A 297 -14.41 -6.15 -17.91
C LEU A 297 -13.75 -5.12 -18.82
N LEU A 298 -13.14 -4.06 -18.26
CA LEU A 298 -12.40 -3.05 -19.01
C LEU A 298 -11.10 -3.60 -19.61
N GLY A 299 -10.36 -4.42 -18.86
CA GLY A 299 -9.16 -5.11 -19.35
C GLY A 299 -9.45 -6.10 -20.49
N ALA A 300 -10.51 -6.92 -20.35
CA ALA A 300 -10.93 -7.85 -21.39
C ALA A 300 -11.45 -7.14 -22.65
N GLY A 301 -12.14 -6.00 -22.49
CA GLY A 301 -12.66 -5.20 -23.60
C GLY A 301 -11.56 -4.62 -24.51
N LEU A 302 -10.46 -4.12 -23.94
CA LEU A 302 -9.35 -3.58 -24.73
C LEU A 302 -8.54 -4.68 -25.46
N LEU A 303 -8.39 -5.86 -24.86
CA LEU A 303 -7.72 -7.00 -25.50
C LEU A 303 -8.56 -7.63 -26.63
N ALA A 304 -9.89 -7.66 -26.48
CA ALA A 304 -10.80 -8.12 -27.55
C ALA A 304 -10.79 -7.16 -28.75
N MET A 305 -10.76 -5.84 -28.52
CA MET A 305 -10.72 -4.85 -29.61
C MET A 305 -9.37 -4.83 -30.35
N ARG A 306 -8.24 -5.08 -29.66
CA ARG A 306 -6.93 -5.23 -30.33
C ARG A 306 -6.84 -6.48 -31.21
N ARG A 307 -7.59 -7.54 -30.90
CA ARG A 307 -7.63 -8.75 -31.74
C ARG A 307 -8.49 -8.57 -32.97
N ALA A 308 -9.65 -7.89 -32.86
CA ALA A 308 -10.52 -7.61 -33.99
C ALA A 308 -9.88 -6.68 -35.04
N ALA A 309 -9.05 -5.72 -34.61
CA ALA A 309 -8.35 -4.80 -35.52
C ALA A 309 -7.14 -5.41 -36.25
N ARG A 310 -6.71 -6.64 -35.90
CA ARG A 310 -5.63 -7.37 -36.61
C ARG A 310 -6.15 -8.43 -37.58
N THR A 311 -7.46 -8.63 -37.65
CA THR A 311 -8.13 -9.62 -38.51
C THR A 311 -9.11 -8.99 -39.50
N ALA A 312 -9.02 -7.67 -39.71
CA ALA A 312 -9.75 -6.93 -40.74
C ALA A 312 -8.77 -6.40 -41.79
#